data_AF-A0A1A8SDJ5-F1
#
_entry.id   AF-A0A1A8SDJ5-F1
#
_cell.length_a   1.000
_cell.length_b   1.000
_cell.length_c   1.000
_cell.angle_alpha   90.00
_cell.angle_beta   90.00
_cell.angle_gamma   90.00
#
_symmetry.space_group_name_H-M   'P 1'
#
loop_
_entity.id
_entity.type
_entity.pdbx_description
1 polymer ?
#
loop_
_entity_poly.entity_id
_entity_poly.type
_entity_poly.pdbx_seq_one_letter_code
_entity_poly.pdbx_strand_id
1 'polypeptide(L)'
;KVLFACVPPTEYWNGWACFIVSISLIGVLTAITGDLASHFGCTVGLKDSVTAVVFVALGTSVPDTFASKVAAIQDQYADASIGNVTGSNAVNVFLGIGVAWTIAAVVWRSKGKPFKVDPGNLAFSVTLFTIMAVLCVVTLLYRRRPTVAGGELGGPRTCKLLTSMLFVCLWLIYILLASLEAYCHIPGF
;
A
#
# COMPACT_ATOMS: atom_id res chain seq x y z
N LYS A 1 5.36 1.85 21.32
CA LYS A 1 5.25 2.95 22.32
C LYS A 1 6.61 3.44 22.80
N VAL A 2 7.58 2.57 23.16
CA VAL A 2 8.92 3.01 23.62
C VAL A 2 9.73 3.76 22.54
N LEU A 3 9.75 3.26 21.29
CA LEU A 3 10.47 3.91 20.17
C LEU A 3 9.93 5.31 19.81
N PHE A 4 8.64 5.55 19.99
CA PHE A 4 8.01 6.85 19.73
C PHE A 4 8.14 7.83 20.90
N ALA A 5 8.65 7.39 22.07
CA ALA A 5 8.95 8.28 23.19
C ALA A 5 10.17 9.19 22.90
N CYS A 6 10.96 8.87 21.88
CA CYS A 6 12.08 9.69 21.42
C CYS A 6 11.64 10.84 20.50
N VAL A 7 10.37 10.92 20.10
CA VAL A 7 9.86 12.01 19.26
C VAL A 7 9.62 13.24 20.15
N PRO A 8 10.30 14.38 19.87
CA PRO A 8 10.14 15.58 20.68
C PRO A 8 8.73 16.18 20.54
N PRO A 9 8.23 16.92 21.55
CA PRO A 9 6.92 17.56 21.48
C PRO A 9 6.80 18.52 20.29
N THR A 10 5.59 18.65 19.73
CA THR A 10 5.30 19.52 18.59
C THR A 10 5.51 21.02 18.86
N GLU A 11 5.59 21.41 20.14
CA GLU A 11 5.88 22.77 20.58
C GLU A 11 7.36 23.17 20.35
N TYR A 12 8.27 22.18 20.25
CA TYR A 12 9.67 22.46 19.96
C TYR A 12 9.87 22.85 18.50
N TRP A 13 10.52 23.99 18.29
CA TRP A 13 10.96 24.48 16.97
C TRP A 13 9.83 24.51 15.92
N ASN A 14 8.64 24.96 16.31
CA ASN A 14 7.45 25.02 15.46
C ASN A 14 7.12 23.67 14.78
N GLY A 15 7.40 22.55 15.45
CA GLY A 15 7.12 21.20 14.96
C GLY A 15 8.18 20.61 14.02
N TRP A 16 9.20 21.38 13.59
CA TRP A 16 10.27 20.88 12.71
C TRP A 16 11.10 19.77 13.35
N ALA A 17 11.38 19.90 14.65
CA ALA A 17 12.11 18.87 15.40
C ALA A 17 11.33 17.55 15.44
N CYS A 18 10.01 17.62 15.70
CA CYS A 18 9.13 16.46 15.69
C CYS A 18 9.08 15.81 14.30
N PHE A 19 9.01 16.62 13.24
CA PHE A 19 8.95 16.15 11.86
C PHE A 19 10.21 15.39 11.44
N ILE A 20 11.39 15.98 11.64
CA ILE A 20 12.67 15.37 11.24
C ILE A 20 12.89 14.05 12.00
N VAL A 21 12.71 14.06 13.33
CA VAL A 21 12.92 12.85 14.14
C VAL A 21 11.93 11.75 13.76
N SER A 22 10.67 12.10 13.50
CA SER A 22 9.67 11.12 13.06
C SER A 22 10.02 10.51 11.71
N ILE A 23 10.44 11.31 10.72
CA ILE A 23 10.86 10.80 9.41
C ILE A 23 12.09 9.90 9.53
N SER A 24 13.10 10.30 10.30
CA SER A 24 14.28 9.46 10.52
C SER A 24 13.93 8.14 11.19
N LEU A 25 13.08 8.16 12.21
CA LEU A 25 12.64 6.96 12.92
C LEU A 25 11.84 6.02 12.00
N ILE A 26 10.92 6.57 11.19
CA ILE A 26 10.17 5.81 10.18
C ILE A 26 11.16 5.19 9.18
N GLY A 27 12.11 5.95 8.65
CA GLY A 27 13.11 5.45 7.70
C GLY A 27 13.92 4.28 8.26
N VAL A 28 14.41 4.38 9.50
CA VAL A 28 15.13 3.29 10.18
C VAL A 28 14.23 2.08 10.40
N LEU A 29 13.00 2.29 10.87
CA LEU A 29 12.04 1.21 11.12
C LEU A 29 11.69 0.47 9.82
N THR A 30 11.49 1.20 8.73
CA THR A 30 11.22 0.64 7.40
C THR A 30 12.39 -0.19 6.89
N ALA A 31 13.63 0.29 7.06
CA ALA A 31 14.83 -0.48 6.70
C ALA A 31 14.92 -1.80 7.47
N ILE A 32 14.78 -1.74 8.81
CA ILE A 32 14.80 -2.93 9.67
C ILE A 32 13.68 -3.90 9.32
N THR A 33 12.47 -3.38 9.04
CA THR A 33 11.31 -4.21 8.67
C THR A 33 11.53 -4.90 7.33
N GLY A 34 12.15 -4.22 6.36
CA GLY A 34 12.52 -4.79 5.07
C GLY A 34 13.53 -5.93 5.20
N ASP A 35 14.59 -5.73 5.98
CA ASP A 35 15.62 -6.74 6.23
C ASP A 35 15.06 -7.94 7.02
N LEU A 36 14.21 -7.69 8.02
CA LEU A 36 13.57 -8.76 8.77
C LEU A 36 12.60 -9.55 7.89
N ALA A 37 11.83 -8.87 7.03
CA ALA A 37 10.90 -9.52 6.12
C ALA A 37 11.64 -10.43 5.13
N SER A 38 12.76 -9.96 4.54
CA SER A 38 13.56 -10.78 3.61
C SER A 38 14.18 -11.99 4.31
N HIS A 39 14.77 -11.81 5.49
CA HIS A 39 15.31 -12.93 6.28
C HIS A 39 14.23 -13.94 6.68
N PHE A 40 13.07 -13.46 7.14
CA PHE A 40 11.94 -14.32 7.46
C PHE A 40 11.47 -15.09 6.21
N GLY A 41 11.33 -14.41 5.08
CA GLY A 41 10.99 -15.00 3.80
C GLY A 41 11.96 -16.14 3.42
N CYS A 42 13.26 -15.92 3.53
CA CYS A 42 14.27 -16.96 3.29
C CYS A 42 14.12 -18.17 4.24
N THR A 43 13.86 -17.94 5.54
CA THR A 43 13.72 -19.04 6.51
C THR A 43 12.47 -19.89 6.30
N VAL A 44 11.38 -19.28 5.81
CA VAL A 44 10.10 -19.96 5.55
C VAL A 44 10.04 -20.52 4.12
N GLY A 45 11.01 -20.19 3.25
CA GLY A 45 10.99 -20.57 1.83
C GLY A 45 10.01 -19.74 1.00
N LEU A 46 9.71 -18.51 1.44
CA LEU A 46 8.89 -17.57 0.70
C LEU A 46 9.71 -16.80 -0.34
N LYS A 47 9.21 -16.70 -1.57
CA LYS A 47 9.81 -15.85 -2.60
C LYS A 47 9.70 -14.37 -2.19
N ASP A 48 10.72 -13.58 -2.48
CA ASP A 48 10.78 -12.16 -2.11
C ASP A 48 9.56 -11.36 -2.59
N SER A 49 9.05 -11.67 -3.80
CA SER A 49 7.85 -11.05 -4.35
C SER A 49 6.59 -11.33 -3.52
N VAL A 50 6.44 -12.57 -3.02
CA VAL A 50 5.32 -12.96 -2.14
C VAL A 50 5.46 -12.29 -0.79
N THR A 51 6.68 -12.28 -0.23
CA THR A 51 6.98 -11.60 1.03
C THR A 51 6.66 -10.11 0.96
N ALA A 52 7.02 -9.44 -0.14
CA ALA A 52 6.72 -8.03 -0.36
C ALA A 52 5.21 -7.76 -0.47
N VAL A 53 4.49 -8.54 -1.29
CA VAL A 53 3.04 -8.36 -1.50
C VAL A 53 2.22 -8.67 -0.24
N VAL A 54 2.66 -9.62 0.59
CA VAL A 54 1.91 -10.05 1.77
C VAL A 54 2.31 -9.30 3.03
N PHE A 55 3.60 -9.21 3.35
CA PHE A 55 4.03 -8.66 4.64
C PHE A 55 4.33 -7.17 4.57
N VAL A 56 5.09 -6.74 3.56
CA VAL A 56 5.52 -5.34 3.45
C VAL A 56 4.33 -4.44 3.05
N ALA A 57 3.55 -4.85 2.05
CA ALA A 57 2.38 -4.08 1.61
C ALA A 57 1.28 -4.04 2.68
N LEU A 58 1.03 -5.14 3.41
CA LEU A 58 0.07 -5.18 4.50
C LEU A 58 0.53 -4.32 5.69
N GLY A 59 1.81 -4.43 6.07
CA GLY A 59 2.37 -3.69 7.20
C GLY A 59 2.29 -2.18 7.04
N THR A 60 2.37 -1.67 5.80
CA THR A 60 2.21 -0.24 5.48
C THR A 60 0.73 0.15 5.31
N SER A 61 -0.07 -0.66 4.62
CA SER A 61 -1.46 -0.30 4.27
C SER A 61 -2.46 -0.46 5.42
N VAL A 62 -2.19 -1.32 6.41
CA VAL A 62 -3.10 -1.53 7.55
C VAL A 62 -3.21 -0.28 8.43
N PRO A 63 -2.10 0.35 8.89
CA PRO A 63 -2.16 1.63 9.59
C PRO A 63 -2.87 2.73 8.78
N ASP A 64 -2.56 2.84 7.49
CA ASP A 64 -3.21 3.81 6.59
C ASP A 64 -4.71 3.58 6.46
N THR A 65 -5.14 2.32 6.43
CA THR A 65 -6.56 1.96 6.41
C THR A 65 -7.26 2.39 7.69
N PHE A 66 -6.63 2.21 8.85
CA PHE A 66 -7.19 2.67 10.12
C PHE A 66 -7.26 4.19 10.20
N ALA A 67 -6.21 4.89 9.77
CA ALA A 67 -6.20 6.35 9.71
C ALA A 67 -7.31 6.89 8.79
N SER A 68 -7.43 6.31 7.59
CA SER A 68 -8.47 6.66 6.61
C SER A 68 -9.87 6.39 7.15
N LYS A 69 -10.09 5.25 7.83
CA LYS A 69 -11.37 4.93 8.48
C LYS A 69 -11.73 5.94 9.55
N VAL A 70 -10.78 6.33 10.40
CA VAL A 70 -11.01 7.32 11.47
C VAL A 70 -11.36 8.68 10.84
N ALA A 71 -10.60 9.10 9.83
CA ALA A 71 -10.88 10.33 9.08
C ALA A 71 -12.28 10.31 8.43
N ALA A 72 -12.68 9.20 7.81
CA ALA A 72 -14.00 9.05 7.19
C ALA A 72 -15.17 9.05 8.19
N ILE A 73 -14.94 8.67 9.45
CA ILE A 73 -15.97 8.70 10.50
C ILE A 73 -16.09 10.10 11.11
N GLN A 74 -14.98 10.81 11.22
CA GLN A 74 -14.91 12.12 11.88
C GLN A 74 -15.24 13.28 10.93
N ASP A 75 -15.03 13.11 9.63
CA ASP A 75 -15.30 14.11 8.61
C ASP A 75 -16.68 13.86 7.95
N GLN A 76 -17.51 14.90 7.86
CA GLN A 76 -18.87 14.81 7.32
C GLN A 76 -18.89 14.40 5.84
N TYR A 77 -17.89 14.85 5.08
CA TYR A 77 -17.78 14.58 3.63
C TYR A 77 -16.74 13.51 3.29
N ALA A 78 -16.01 13.01 4.31
CA ALA A 78 -14.93 12.05 4.17
C ALA A 78 -13.79 12.49 3.22
N ASP A 79 -13.67 13.79 2.93
CA ASP A 79 -12.63 14.36 2.06
C ASP A 79 -11.24 14.09 2.64
N ALA A 80 -11.11 14.16 3.97
CA ALA A 80 -9.87 13.84 4.67
C ALA A 80 -9.42 12.38 4.44
N SER A 81 -10.37 11.43 4.35
CA SER A 81 -10.05 10.03 4.06
C SER A 81 -9.57 9.85 2.62
N ILE A 82 -10.17 10.55 1.66
CA ILE A 82 -9.74 10.51 0.26
C ILE A 82 -8.35 11.11 0.12
N GLY A 83 -8.10 12.25 0.76
CA GLY A 83 -6.78 12.88 0.80
C GLY A 83 -5.70 11.96 1.36
N ASN A 84 -5.99 11.25 2.45
CA ASN A 84 -5.06 10.28 3.03
C ASN A 84 -4.76 9.11 2.08
N VAL A 85 -5.79 8.45 1.55
CA VAL A 85 -5.60 7.28 0.66
C VAL A 85 -4.88 7.66 -0.64
N THR A 86 -5.28 8.77 -1.27
CA THR A 86 -4.64 9.23 -2.51
C THR A 86 -3.23 9.74 -2.27
N GLY A 87 -3.01 10.48 -1.16
CA GLY A 87 -1.71 11.01 -0.77
C GLY A 87 -0.68 9.91 -0.49
N SER A 88 -1.02 8.93 0.35
CA SER A 88 -0.12 7.82 0.69
C SER A 88 0.29 7.01 -0.55
N ASN A 89 -0.66 6.72 -1.45
CA ASN A 89 -0.36 6.02 -2.71
C ASN A 89 0.49 6.85 -3.67
N ALA A 90 0.22 8.17 -3.78
CA ALA A 90 1.02 9.06 -4.60
C ALA A 90 2.48 9.13 -4.11
N VAL A 91 2.70 9.22 -2.79
CA VAL A 91 4.04 9.17 -2.20
C VAL A 91 4.73 7.83 -2.51
N ASN A 92 4.04 6.71 -2.36
CA ASN A 92 4.62 5.39 -2.65
C ASN A 92 5.07 5.26 -4.12
N VAL A 93 4.26 5.71 -5.07
CA VAL A 93 4.57 5.60 -6.50
C VAL A 93 5.62 6.63 -6.91
N PHE A 94 5.41 7.91 -6.63
CA PHE A 94 6.27 8.98 -7.12
C PHE A 94 7.57 9.10 -6.32
N LEU A 95 7.49 9.09 -5.00
CA LEU A 95 8.66 9.23 -4.13
C LEU A 95 9.33 7.88 -3.87
N GLY A 96 8.55 6.84 -3.57
CA GLY A 96 9.10 5.51 -3.30
C GLY A 96 9.77 4.89 -4.54
N ILE A 97 8.99 4.70 -5.62
CA ILE A 97 9.50 4.06 -6.84
C ILE A 97 10.20 5.08 -7.75
N GLY A 98 9.57 6.23 -8.01
CA GLY A 98 10.03 7.21 -8.99
C GLY A 98 11.40 7.83 -8.67
N VAL A 99 11.63 8.26 -7.42
CA VAL A 99 12.94 8.81 -7.00
C VAL A 99 14.02 7.74 -7.02
N ALA A 100 13.75 6.55 -6.48
CA ALA A 100 14.70 5.44 -6.49
C ALA A 100 15.13 5.05 -7.91
N TRP A 101 14.16 4.96 -8.83
CA TRP A 101 14.42 4.69 -10.25
C TRP A 101 15.26 5.80 -10.90
N THR A 102 14.92 7.06 -10.62
CA THR A 102 15.64 8.22 -11.18
C THR A 102 17.10 8.23 -10.74
N ILE A 103 17.36 8.00 -9.44
CA ILE A 103 18.73 7.91 -8.89
C ILE A 103 19.49 6.77 -9.57
N ALA A 104 18.89 5.58 -9.66
CA ALA A 104 19.51 4.44 -10.32
C ALA A 104 19.86 4.75 -11.79
N ALA A 105 18.90 5.28 -12.56
CA ALA A 105 19.10 5.62 -13.97
C ALA A 105 20.25 6.62 -14.16
N VAL A 106 20.35 7.66 -13.31
CA VAL A 106 21.44 8.65 -13.35
C VAL A 106 22.80 8.01 -13.06
N VAL A 107 22.88 7.15 -12.05
CA VAL A 107 24.13 6.45 -11.68
C VAL A 107 24.59 5.49 -12.78
N TRP A 108 23.67 4.76 -13.41
CA TRP A 108 24.00 3.89 -14.53
C TRP A 108 24.44 4.69 -15.76
N ARG A 109 23.78 5.83 -16.02
CA ARG A 109 24.16 6.74 -17.10
C ARG A 109 25.54 7.35 -16.91
N SER A 110 25.93 7.70 -15.67
CA SER A 110 27.26 8.24 -15.37
C SER A 110 28.37 7.21 -15.55
N LYS A 111 28.06 5.92 -15.33
CA LYS A 111 28.96 4.79 -15.60
C LYS A 111 29.00 4.36 -17.08
N GLY A 112 28.27 5.05 -17.96
CA GLY A 112 28.19 4.74 -19.39
C GLY A 112 27.51 3.39 -19.70
N LYS A 113 26.76 2.82 -18.77
CA LYS A 113 26.09 1.52 -18.92
C LYS A 113 24.58 1.69 -19.04
N PRO A 114 23.88 0.85 -19.83
CA PRO A 114 22.43 0.89 -19.87
C PRO A 114 21.84 0.39 -18.54
N PHE A 115 20.80 1.09 -18.05
CA PHE A 115 20.01 0.63 -16.92
C PHE A 115 18.96 -0.36 -17.41
N LYS A 116 19.12 -1.65 -17.09
CA LYS A 116 18.17 -2.72 -17.42
C LYS A 116 17.53 -3.23 -16.14
N VAL A 117 16.21 -3.32 -16.14
CA VAL A 117 15.40 -3.86 -15.03
C VAL A 117 14.50 -4.93 -15.61
N ASP A 118 14.65 -6.16 -15.13
CA ASP A 118 13.80 -7.27 -15.54
C ASP A 118 12.44 -7.15 -14.81
N PRO A 119 11.31 -7.11 -15.53
CA PRO A 119 9.99 -6.87 -14.93
C PRO A 119 9.49 -8.05 -14.08
N GLY A 120 10.05 -9.25 -14.23
CA GLY A 120 9.66 -10.43 -13.45
C GLY A 120 8.15 -10.68 -13.50
N ASN A 121 7.53 -10.83 -12.32
CA ASN A 121 6.09 -11.04 -12.15
C ASN A 121 5.26 -9.73 -12.03
N LEU A 122 5.88 -8.58 -12.28
CA LEU A 122 5.23 -7.28 -12.12
C LEU A 122 4.06 -7.11 -13.10
N ALA A 123 4.23 -7.53 -14.35
CA ALA A 123 3.21 -7.40 -15.39
C ALA A 123 1.91 -8.14 -15.01
N PHE A 124 2.05 -9.40 -14.55
CA PHE A 124 0.94 -10.19 -14.05
C PHE A 124 0.26 -9.52 -12.84
N SER A 125 1.06 -9.13 -11.84
CA SER A 125 0.56 -8.53 -10.60
C SER A 125 -0.18 -7.22 -10.83
N VAL A 126 0.34 -6.34 -11.69
CA VAL A 126 -0.29 -5.05 -12.02
C VAL A 126 -1.59 -5.24 -12.79
N THR A 127 -1.62 -6.19 -13.73
CA THR A 127 -2.82 -6.49 -14.51
C THR A 127 -3.93 -7.02 -13.61
N LEU A 128 -3.60 -8.00 -12.75
CA LEU A 128 -4.55 -8.56 -11.80
C LEU A 128 -5.09 -7.50 -10.84
N PHE A 129 -4.20 -6.66 -10.29
CA PHE A 129 -4.59 -5.53 -9.44
C PHE A 129 -5.54 -4.58 -10.17
N THR A 130 -5.26 -4.26 -11.43
CA THR A 130 -6.09 -3.35 -12.23
C THR A 130 -7.49 -3.91 -12.46
N ILE A 131 -7.60 -5.20 -12.80
CA ILE A 131 -8.91 -5.88 -12.97
C ILE A 131 -9.72 -5.79 -11.68
N MET A 132 -9.09 -6.11 -10.54
CA MET A 132 -9.76 -6.07 -9.24
C MET A 132 -10.12 -4.65 -8.81
N ALA A 133 -9.26 -3.66 -9.09
CA ALA A 133 -9.56 -2.26 -8.84
C ALA A 133 -10.78 -1.79 -9.64
N VAL A 134 -10.91 -2.19 -10.91
CA VAL A 134 -12.10 -1.92 -11.72
C VAL A 134 -13.34 -2.55 -11.10
N LEU A 135 -13.28 -3.80 -10.64
CA LEU A 135 -14.40 -4.45 -9.95
C LEU A 135 -14.79 -3.71 -8.66
N CYS A 136 -13.80 -3.25 -7.88
CA CYS A 136 -14.05 -2.43 -6.69
C CYS A 136 -14.74 -1.11 -7.05
N VAL A 137 -14.24 -0.39 -8.06
CA VAL A 137 -14.83 0.87 -8.52
C VAL A 137 -16.26 0.66 -9.03
N VAL A 138 -16.50 -0.35 -9.87
CA VAL A 138 -17.85 -0.69 -10.36
C VAL A 138 -18.78 -1.00 -9.20
N THR A 139 -18.30 -1.72 -8.17
CA THR A 139 -19.09 -1.99 -6.97
C THR A 139 -19.43 -0.70 -6.22
N LEU A 140 -18.49 0.22 -6.04
CA LEU A 140 -18.76 1.51 -5.39
C LEU A 140 -19.75 2.37 -6.19
N LEU A 141 -19.59 2.44 -7.51
CA LEU A 141 -20.52 3.14 -8.39
C LEU A 141 -21.92 2.51 -8.38
N TYR A 142 -22.01 1.19 -8.26
CA TYR A 142 -23.29 0.49 -8.07
C TYR A 142 -23.94 0.85 -6.73
N ARG A 143 -23.18 0.88 -5.63
CA ARG A 143 -23.67 1.28 -4.30
C ARG A 143 -24.13 2.73 -4.24
N ARG A 144 -23.53 3.62 -5.03
CA ARG A 144 -23.94 5.02 -5.15
C ARG A 144 -25.40 5.19 -5.60
N ARG A 145 -25.97 4.19 -6.29
CA ARG A 145 -27.38 4.23 -6.72
C ARG A 145 -28.30 4.35 -5.49
N PRO A 146 -29.28 5.28 -5.50
CA PRO A 146 -30.19 5.50 -4.37
C PRO A 146 -31.05 4.27 -4.05
N THR A 147 -31.31 3.42 -5.04
CA THR A 147 -32.07 2.17 -4.89
C THR A 147 -31.30 1.05 -4.18
N VAL A 148 -29.97 1.16 -4.05
CA VAL A 148 -29.11 0.10 -3.50
C VAL A 148 -28.64 0.47 -2.10
N ALA A 149 -27.90 1.56 -1.96
CA ALA A 149 -27.37 2.02 -0.68
C ALA A 149 -27.35 3.55 -0.53
N GLY A 150 -27.48 4.31 -1.62
CA GLY A 150 -27.52 5.78 -1.59
C GLY A 150 -26.20 6.46 -1.24
N GLY A 151 -25.09 5.72 -1.23
CA GLY A 151 -23.77 6.26 -0.89
C GLY A 151 -22.64 5.27 -1.16
N GLU A 152 -21.47 5.80 -1.49
CA GLU A 152 -20.23 5.04 -1.71
C GLU A 152 -19.64 4.58 -0.36
N LEU A 153 -19.66 5.48 0.63
CA LEU A 153 -19.24 5.26 2.01
C LEU A 153 -20.49 5.20 2.92
N GLY A 154 -20.52 4.25 3.86
CA GLY A 154 -21.63 4.10 4.80
C GLY A 154 -22.85 3.36 4.22
N GLY A 155 -24.06 3.87 4.50
CA GLY A 155 -25.33 3.25 4.12
C GLY A 155 -25.82 2.12 5.06
N PRO A 156 -26.82 1.33 4.64
CA PRO A 156 -27.38 0.25 5.44
C PRO A 156 -26.31 -0.77 5.89
N ARG A 157 -26.43 -1.27 7.13
CA ARG A 157 -25.44 -2.18 7.73
C ARG A 157 -25.14 -3.40 6.85
N THR A 158 -26.17 -4.00 6.25
CA THR A 158 -26.05 -5.18 5.40
C THR A 158 -25.25 -4.87 4.13
N CYS A 159 -25.55 -3.78 3.42
CA CYS A 159 -24.83 -3.39 2.21
C CYS A 159 -23.37 -3.05 2.49
N LYS A 160 -23.09 -2.33 3.58
CA LYS A 160 -21.72 -2.03 4.01
C LYS A 160 -20.94 -3.31 4.34
N LEU A 161 -21.55 -4.24 5.07
CA LEU A 161 -20.89 -5.48 5.47
C LEU A 161 -20.59 -6.36 4.25
N LEU A 162 -21.57 -6.58 3.37
CA LEU A 162 -21.40 -7.39 2.16
C LEU A 162 -20.31 -6.84 1.25
N THR A 163 -20.28 -5.52 1.04
CA THR A 163 -19.30 -4.88 0.16
C THR A 163 -17.91 -4.84 0.79
N SER A 164 -17.81 -4.67 2.11
CA SER A 164 -16.55 -4.85 2.83
C SER A 164 -16.03 -6.28 2.75
N MET A 165 -16.90 -7.29 2.89
CA MET A 165 -16.50 -8.69 2.73
C MET A 165 -16.02 -8.97 1.30
N LEU A 166 -16.73 -8.45 0.29
CA LEU A 166 -16.32 -8.58 -1.11
C LEU A 166 -14.92 -8.00 -1.35
N PHE A 167 -14.61 -6.80 -0.83
CA PHE A 167 -13.29 -6.19 -1.02
C PHE A 167 -12.17 -6.95 -0.31
N VAL A 168 -12.42 -7.47 0.90
CA VAL A 168 -11.47 -8.35 1.58
C VAL A 168 -11.26 -9.64 0.79
N CYS A 169 -12.33 -10.25 0.26
CA CYS A 169 -12.21 -11.44 -0.58
C CYS A 169 -11.41 -11.16 -1.87
N LEU A 170 -11.68 -10.05 -2.56
CA LEU A 170 -10.91 -9.66 -3.75
C LEU A 170 -9.43 -9.48 -3.42
N TRP A 171 -9.10 -8.85 -2.30
CA TRP A 171 -7.72 -8.71 -1.84
C TRP A 171 -7.05 -10.05 -1.51
N LEU A 172 -7.77 -10.99 -0.88
CA LEU A 172 -7.24 -12.34 -0.64
C LEU A 172 -7.04 -13.12 -1.94
N ILE A 173 -7.94 -12.98 -2.92
CA ILE A 173 -7.79 -13.60 -4.24
C ILE A 173 -6.59 -13.00 -4.97
N TYR A 174 -6.37 -11.68 -4.87
CA TYR A 174 -5.17 -11.02 -5.41
C TYR A 174 -3.89 -11.66 -4.86
N ILE A 175 -3.78 -11.75 -3.53
CA ILE A 175 -2.63 -12.34 -2.85
C ILE A 175 -2.43 -13.79 -3.29
N LEU A 176 -3.51 -14.58 -3.32
CA LEU A 176 -3.45 -15.99 -3.70
C LEU A 176 -2.94 -16.17 -5.13
N LEU A 177 -3.54 -15.48 -6.10
CA LEU A 177 -3.17 -15.61 -7.51
C LEU A 177 -1.77 -15.06 -7.80
N ALA A 178 -1.41 -13.91 -7.22
CA ALA A 178 -0.05 -13.37 -7.34
C ALA A 178 0.99 -14.32 -6.72
N SER A 179 0.65 -14.99 -5.62
CA SER A 179 1.53 -15.99 -5.01
C SER A 179 1.65 -17.25 -5.87
N LEU A 180 0.53 -17.77 -6.39
CA LEU A 180 0.53 -18.97 -7.24
C LEU A 180 1.33 -18.75 -8.53
N GLU A 181 1.22 -17.57 -9.15
CA GLU A 181 2.07 -17.21 -10.29
C GLU A 181 3.54 -17.10 -9.86
N ALA A 182 3.82 -16.46 -8.72
CA ALA A 182 5.18 -16.34 -8.22
C ALA A 182 5.82 -17.71 -8.01
N TYR A 183 5.07 -18.73 -7.57
CA TYR A 183 5.54 -20.12 -7.41
C TYR A 183 5.47 -20.97 -8.69
N CYS A 184 5.16 -20.37 -9.84
CA CYS A 184 5.03 -21.04 -11.14
C CYS A 184 3.94 -22.13 -11.17
N HIS A 185 2.92 -22.05 -10.30
CA HIS A 185 1.75 -22.93 -10.35
C HIS A 185 0.73 -22.49 -11.42
N ILE A 186 0.72 -21.20 -11.76
CA ILE A 186 -0.09 -20.62 -12.83
C ILE A 186 0.87 -19.96 -13.82
N PRO A 187 0.65 -20.12 -15.14
CA PRO A 187 1.43 -19.39 -16.13
C PRO A 187 1.13 -17.89 -16.04
N GLY A 188 2.18 -17.09 -15.81
CA GLY A 188 2.18 -15.65 -16.09
C GLY A 188 2.21 -15.39 -17.60
N PHE A 189 2.09 -14.13 -17.99
CA PHE A 189 2.17 -13.65 -19.37
C PHE A 189 3.19 -12.52 -19.50
#